data_AF-A0A545TAM9-F1
#
_entry.id   AF-A0A545TAM9-F1
#
_cell.length_a   1.000
_cell.length_b   1.000
_cell.length_c   1.000
_cell.angle_alpha   90.00
_cell.angle_beta   90.00
_cell.angle_gamma   90.00
#
_symmetry.space_group_name_H-M   'P 1'
#
loop_
_entity.id
_entity.type
_entity.pdbx_description
1 polymer ?
#
loop_
_entity_poly.entity_id
_entity_poly.type
_entity_poly.pdbx_seq_one_letter_code
_entity_poly.pdbx_strand_id
1 'polypeptide(L)'
;MINKNTIGGLLLLLFSLGYGLMALQLDSGGGLAAGGFSPRTLPLILAVAGMVLSLLLMFSAPGPAPAEQLANFKWRPALLLCGMMLVYAAIFPYLGFVLATIVFLIGAMLVLGIRSPKVLLLAALPITAGFWLILNQLLGIYLAPGALFL
;
A
#
# COMPACT_ATOMS: atom_id res chain seq x y z
N MET A 1 8.95 -30.83 13.15
CA MET A 1 9.14 -30.52 11.71
C MET A 1 8.79 -29.05 11.54
N ILE A 2 9.76 -28.19 11.25
CA ILE A 2 9.54 -26.74 11.14
C ILE A 2 8.81 -26.49 9.80
N ASN A 3 7.58 -26.00 9.87
CA ASN A 3 6.75 -25.74 8.70
C ASN A 3 7.23 -24.46 7.99
N LYS A 4 7.23 -24.45 6.65
CA LYS A 4 7.68 -23.29 5.85
C LYS A 4 6.86 -22.02 6.11
N ASN A 5 5.56 -22.16 6.38
CA ASN A 5 4.71 -21.04 6.78
C ASN A 5 5.12 -20.45 8.13
N THR A 6 5.67 -21.27 9.03
CA THR A 6 6.20 -20.81 10.32
C THR A 6 7.43 -19.93 10.12
N ILE A 7 8.29 -20.23 9.13
CA ILE A 7 9.47 -19.39 8.80
C ILE A 7 9.03 -18.05 8.19
N GLY A 8 8.08 -18.07 7.25
CA GLY A 8 7.52 -16.85 6.65
C GLY A 8 6.81 -15.96 7.68
N GLY A 9 6.01 -16.57 8.57
CA GLY A 9 5.42 -15.91 9.72
C GLY A 9 6.50 -15.30 10.61
N LEU A 10 7.48 -16.08 11.05
CA LEU A 10 8.54 -15.59 11.96
C LEU A 10 9.32 -14.39 11.38
N LEU A 11 9.67 -14.43 10.09
CA LEU A 11 10.33 -13.33 9.39
C LEU A 11 9.45 -12.08 9.34
N LEU A 12 8.17 -12.26 8.99
CA LEU A 12 7.21 -11.15 8.94
C LEU A 12 6.94 -10.59 10.33
N LEU A 13 6.90 -11.43 11.37
CA LEU A 13 6.79 -11.02 12.78
C LEU A 13 7.98 -10.15 13.18
N LEU A 14 9.20 -10.60 12.88
CA LEU A 14 10.44 -9.92 13.23
C LEU A 14 10.54 -8.56 12.53
N PHE A 15 10.14 -8.51 11.24
CA PHE A 15 10.01 -7.26 10.49
C PHE A 15 8.96 -6.34 11.12
N SER A 16 7.79 -6.87 11.46
CA SER A 16 6.68 -6.10 12.06
C SER A 16 7.04 -5.55 13.44
N LEU A 17 7.77 -6.32 14.25
CA LEU A 17 8.29 -5.87 15.55
C LEU A 17 9.35 -4.79 15.37
N GLY A 18 10.32 -4.99 14.48
CA GLY A 18 11.37 -4.01 14.20
C GLY A 18 10.77 -2.69 13.71
N TYR A 19 9.86 -2.75 12.74
CA TYR A 19 9.15 -1.59 12.22
C TYR A 19 8.27 -0.93 13.28
N GLY A 20 7.57 -1.72 14.10
CA GLY A 20 6.75 -1.23 15.21
C GLY A 20 7.58 -0.51 16.28
N LEU A 21 8.74 -1.04 16.67
CA LEU A 21 9.65 -0.41 17.63
C LEU A 21 10.23 0.90 17.10
N MET A 22 10.63 0.92 15.83
CA MET A 22 11.05 2.15 15.15
C MET A 22 9.92 3.17 15.10
N ALA A 23 8.68 2.74 14.85
CA ALA A 23 7.51 3.61 14.89
C ALA A 23 7.27 4.25 16.27
N LEU A 24 7.62 3.58 17.37
CA LEU A 24 7.51 4.16 18.71
C LEU A 24 8.52 5.29 18.96
N GLN A 25 9.63 5.30 18.21
CA GLN A 25 10.68 6.33 18.30
C GLN A 25 10.38 7.55 17.44
N LEU A 26 9.39 7.49 16.55
CA LEU A 26 8.93 8.68 15.83
C LEU A 26 8.34 9.64 16.85
N ASP A 27 8.96 10.82 16.93
CA ASP A 27 8.46 11.92 17.74
C ASP A 27 7.02 12.22 17.29
N SER A 28 6.08 12.14 18.23
CA SER A 28 4.69 12.46 17.99
C SER A 28 4.59 13.98 17.88
N GLY A 29 5.03 14.53 16.74
CA GLY A 29 5.30 15.94 16.51
C GLY A 29 4.42 16.86 17.33
N GLY A 30 5.00 17.43 18.39
CA GLY A 30 4.32 18.35 19.29
C GLY A 30 3.78 19.55 18.49
N GLY A 31 2.46 19.72 18.50
CA GLY A 31 1.79 20.97 18.12
C GLY A 31 1.46 21.18 16.63
N LEU A 32 1.98 20.39 15.68
CA LEU A 32 1.65 20.54 14.24
C LEU A 32 0.72 19.45 13.68
N ALA A 33 0.46 18.39 14.45
CA ALA A 33 -0.58 17.41 14.15
C ALA A 33 -1.97 17.94 14.57
N ALA A 34 -2.45 18.98 13.87
CA ALA A 34 -3.81 19.49 14.07
C ALA A 34 -4.89 18.56 13.47
N GLY A 35 -4.50 17.59 12.64
CA GLY A 35 -5.33 16.45 12.23
C GLY A 35 -5.12 15.28 13.19
N GLY A 36 -6.17 14.54 13.55
CA GLY A 36 -6.16 13.48 14.57
C GLY A 36 -5.23 12.27 14.32
N PHE A 37 -4.32 12.35 13.35
CA PHE A 37 -3.34 11.31 13.01
C PHE A 37 -1.91 11.84 13.16
N SER A 38 -1.15 11.21 14.07
CA SER A 38 0.28 11.48 14.29
C SER A 38 1.15 10.70 13.29
N PRO A 39 2.37 11.14 12.95
CA PRO A 39 3.30 10.40 12.06
C PRO A 39 3.56 8.94 12.48
N ARG A 40 3.28 8.62 13.75
CA ARG A 40 3.39 7.28 14.35
C ARG A 40 2.18 6.37 14.09
N THR A 41 0.98 6.89 13.83
CA THR A 41 -0.24 6.06 13.77
C THR A 41 -0.23 5.10 12.58
N LEU A 42 0.13 5.58 11.38
CA LEU A 42 0.21 4.74 10.18
C LEU A 42 1.26 3.62 10.34
N PRO A 43 2.52 3.90 10.73
CA PRO A 43 3.50 2.84 10.98
C PRO A 43 3.05 1.83 12.02
N LEU A 44 2.41 2.29 13.11
CA LEU A 44 1.95 1.41 14.19
C LEU A 44 0.80 0.50 13.73
N ILE A 45 -0.17 1.03 12.96
CA ILE A 45 -1.25 0.22 12.37
C ILE A 45 -0.67 -0.86 11.46
N LEU A 46 0.31 -0.53 10.61
CA LEU A 46 1.00 -1.53 9.77
C LEU A 46 1.73 -2.58 10.62
N ALA A 47 2.40 -2.18 11.70
CA ALA A 47 3.09 -3.10 12.59
C ALA A 47 2.13 -4.05 13.34
N VAL A 48 0.94 -3.58 13.71
CA VAL A 48 -0.09 -4.44 14.33
C VAL A 48 -0.68 -5.38 13.29
N ALA A 49 -1.04 -4.89 12.11
CA ALA A 49 -1.56 -5.71 11.03
C ALA A 49 -0.57 -6.81 10.62
N GLY A 50 0.72 -6.47 10.50
CA GLY A 50 1.79 -7.43 10.22
C GLY A 50 1.94 -8.48 11.31
N MET A 51 1.87 -8.10 12.60
CA MET A 51 1.86 -9.09 13.69
C MET A 51 0.68 -10.05 13.59
N VAL A 52 -0.53 -9.55 13.33
CA VAL A 52 -1.72 -10.40 13.15
C VAL A 52 -1.56 -11.34 11.95
N LEU A 53 -1.13 -10.83 10.80
CA LEU A 53 -0.86 -11.62 9.58
C LEU A 53 0.19 -12.71 9.82
N SER A 54 1.26 -12.40 10.55
CA SER A 54 2.28 -13.36 10.93
C SER A 54 1.71 -14.50 11.77
N LEU A 55 0.90 -14.18 12.77
CA LEU A 55 0.25 -15.19 13.61
C LEU A 55 -0.66 -16.08 12.76
N LEU A 56 -1.49 -15.49 11.89
CA LEU A 56 -2.35 -16.23 10.97
C LEU A 56 -1.55 -17.15 10.02
N LEU A 57 -0.39 -16.70 9.54
CA LEU A 57 0.52 -17.51 8.71
C LEU A 57 1.10 -18.69 9.49
N MET A 58 1.50 -18.50 10.76
CA MET A 58 1.98 -19.59 11.60
C MET A 58 0.94 -20.68 11.84
N PHE A 59 -0.35 -20.32 11.88
CA PHE A 59 -1.47 -21.26 12.06
C PHE A 59 -2.06 -21.80 10.73
N SER A 60 -1.69 -21.24 9.57
CA SER A 60 -2.19 -21.71 8.27
C SER A 60 -1.45 -22.95 7.75
N ALA A 61 -2.19 -23.85 7.09
CA ALA A 61 -1.68 -25.08 6.49
C ALA A 61 -0.56 -24.82 5.45
N PRO A 62 0.44 -25.72 5.31
CA PRO A 62 1.58 -25.53 4.44
C PRO A 62 1.16 -25.12 3.01
N GLY A 63 1.60 -23.95 2.56
CA GLY A 63 1.37 -23.52 1.18
C GLY A 63 2.27 -24.26 0.18
N PRO A 64 1.94 -24.23 -1.12
CA PRO A 64 2.79 -24.80 -2.17
C PRO A 64 4.19 -24.18 -2.17
N ALA A 65 5.19 -24.91 -2.68
CA ALA A 65 6.58 -24.52 -2.56
C ALA A 65 6.84 -23.14 -3.23
N PRO A 66 7.66 -22.25 -2.62
CA PRO A 66 7.98 -20.95 -3.22
C PRO A 66 8.63 -21.07 -4.61
N ALA A 67 9.35 -22.17 -4.86
CA ALA A 67 9.92 -22.46 -6.18
C ALA A 67 8.85 -22.70 -7.26
N GLU A 68 7.73 -23.36 -6.93
CA GLU A 68 6.63 -23.60 -7.87
C GLU A 68 5.79 -22.33 -8.12
N GLN A 69 5.69 -21.46 -7.12
CA GLN A 69 5.04 -20.15 -7.26
C GLN A 69 5.89 -19.16 -8.07
N LEU A 70 7.22 -19.14 -7.89
CA LEU A 70 8.11 -18.30 -8.71
C LEU A 70 8.12 -18.75 -10.18
N ALA A 71 7.99 -20.06 -10.45
CA ALA A 71 7.95 -20.59 -11.81
C ALA A 71 6.70 -20.15 -12.59
N ASN A 72 5.56 -19.95 -11.91
CA ASN A 72 4.31 -19.48 -12.51
C ASN A 72 4.10 -17.96 -12.40
N PHE A 73 5.07 -17.23 -11.86
CA PHE A 73 4.92 -15.80 -11.63
C PHE A 73 5.02 -15.01 -12.93
N LYS A 74 4.05 -14.12 -13.18
CA LYS A 74 4.02 -13.28 -14.38
C LYS A 74 4.94 -12.07 -14.19
N TRP A 75 6.24 -12.26 -14.46
CA TRP A 75 7.26 -11.22 -14.30
C TRP A 75 7.02 -9.95 -15.14
N ARG A 76 6.44 -10.09 -16.34
CA ARG A 76 6.17 -8.95 -17.25
C ARG A 76 5.22 -7.90 -16.65
N PRO A 77 3.97 -8.25 -16.26
CA PRO A 77 3.08 -7.27 -15.62
C PRO A 77 3.62 -6.78 -14.29
N ALA A 78 4.31 -7.61 -13.50
CA ALA A 78 4.91 -7.19 -12.24
C ALA A 78 5.96 -6.08 -12.42
N LEU A 79 6.89 -6.26 -13.37
CA LEU A 79 7.92 -5.25 -13.67
C LEU A 79 7.31 -3.96 -14.21
N LEU A 80 6.28 -4.08 -15.04
CA LEU A 80 5.61 -2.94 -15.66
C LEU A 80 4.77 -2.15 -14.63
N LEU A 81 4.10 -2.84 -13.71
CA LEU A 81 3.46 -2.22 -12.53
C LEU A 81 4.49 -1.49 -11.66
N CYS A 82 5.66 -2.09 -11.42
CA CYS A 82 6.76 -1.45 -10.70
C CYS A 82 7.22 -0.15 -11.38
N GLY A 83 7.44 -0.18 -12.70
CA GLY A 83 7.77 1.01 -13.47
C GLY A 83 6.68 2.08 -13.40
N MET A 84 5.41 1.67 -13.48
CA MET A 84 4.27 2.58 -13.29
C MET A 84 4.23 3.23 -11.91
N MET A 85 4.63 2.53 -10.84
CA MET A 85 4.70 3.12 -9.50
C MET A 85 5.73 4.25 -9.42
N LEU A 86 6.88 4.09 -10.09
CA LEU A 86 7.90 5.16 -10.16
C LEU A 86 7.38 6.38 -10.93
N VAL A 87 6.70 6.15 -12.05
CA VAL A 87 6.07 7.22 -12.85
C VAL A 87 4.98 7.92 -12.04
N TYR A 88 4.15 7.17 -11.34
CA TYR A 88 3.13 7.72 -10.44
C TYR A 88 3.77 8.60 -9.36
N ALA A 89 4.81 8.14 -8.68
CA ALA A 89 5.51 8.92 -7.66
C ALA A 89 6.11 10.22 -8.22
N ALA A 90 6.64 10.19 -9.45
CA ALA A 90 7.20 11.36 -10.11
C ALA A 90 6.13 12.40 -10.51
N ILE A 91 4.95 11.94 -10.95
CA ILE A 91 3.85 12.79 -11.42
C ILE A 91 2.96 13.27 -10.28
N PHE A 92 2.94 12.54 -9.16
CA PHE A 92 2.15 12.83 -7.95
C PHE A 92 2.17 14.31 -7.50
N PRO A 93 3.34 14.98 -7.36
CA PRO A 93 3.38 16.38 -6.93
C PRO A 93 2.79 17.35 -7.98
N TYR A 94 2.78 16.99 -9.27
CA TYR A 94 2.34 17.87 -10.35
C TYR A 94 0.85 17.75 -10.64
N LEU A 95 0.34 16.53 -10.84
CA LEU A 95 -1.06 16.27 -11.21
C LEU A 95 -2.02 16.30 -10.01
N GLY A 96 -1.49 16.15 -8.80
CA GLY A 96 -2.29 16.00 -7.58
C GLY A 96 -2.77 14.57 -7.36
N PHE A 97 -3.21 14.30 -6.13
CA PHE A 97 -3.56 12.94 -5.68
C PHE A 97 -4.62 12.28 -6.54
N VAL A 98 -5.72 12.98 -6.85
CA VAL A 98 -6.89 12.39 -7.52
C VAL A 98 -6.57 11.99 -8.96
N LEU A 99 -6.02 12.91 -9.75
CA LEU A 99 -5.70 12.64 -11.16
C LEU A 99 -4.58 11.61 -11.31
N ALA A 100 -3.50 11.72 -10.52
CA ALA A 100 -2.41 10.75 -10.57
C ALA A 100 -2.88 9.34 -10.22
N THR A 101 -3.75 9.21 -9.20
CA THR A 101 -4.28 7.91 -8.75
C THR A 101 -5.23 7.32 -9.78
N ILE A 102 -6.12 8.11 -10.39
CA ILE A 102 -7.00 7.63 -11.46
C ILE A 102 -6.19 7.10 -12.64
N VAL A 103 -5.21 7.86 -13.13
CA VAL A 103 -4.35 7.44 -14.26
C VAL A 103 -3.56 6.18 -13.91
N PHE A 104 -3.00 6.12 -12.70
CA PHE A 104 -2.28 4.94 -12.22
C PHE A 104 -3.18 3.70 -12.14
N LEU A 105 -4.37 3.79 -11.54
CA LEU A 105 -5.32 2.68 -11.44
C LEU A 105 -5.79 2.20 -12.81
N ILE A 106 -6.10 3.13 -13.72
CA ILE A 106 -6.49 2.81 -15.10
C ILE A 106 -5.35 2.05 -15.78
N GLY A 107 -4.13 2.57 -15.75
CA GLY A 107 -2.99 1.90 -16.39
C GLY A 107 -2.68 0.55 -15.73
N ALA A 108 -2.75 0.44 -14.40
CA ALA A 108 -2.51 -0.82 -13.69
C ALA A 108 -3.54 -1.89 -14.11
N MET A 109 -4.82 -1.53 -14.22
CA MET A 109 -5.87 -2.42 -14.70
C MET A 109 -5.67 -2.82 -16.17
N LEU A 110 -5.23 -1.91 -17.03
CA LEU A 110 -4.89 -2.22 -18.42
C LEU A 110 -3.73 -3.23 -18.51
N VAL A 111 -2.72 -3.08 -17.67
CA VAL A 111 -1.56 -3.98 -17.59
C VAL A 111 -1.95 -5.36 -17.07
N LEU A 112 -2.93 -5.41 -16.16
CA LEU A 112 -3.55 -6.65 -15.69
C LEU A 112 -4.47 -7.29 -16.75
N GLY A 113 -4.74 -6.61 -17.87
CA GLY A 113 -5.54 -7.13 -18.99
C GLY A 113 -7.04 -6.84 -18.89
N ILE A 114 -7.48 -6.03 -17.91
CA ILE A 114 -8.87 -5.59 -17.81
C ILE A 114 -9.08 -4.52 -18.88
N ARG A 115 -9.98 -4.78 -19.84
CA ARG A 115 -10.25 -3.88 -20.99
C ARG A 115 -11.64 -3.26 -20.99
N SER A 116 -12.41 -3.45 -19.95
CA SER A 116 -13.76 -2.90 -19.84
C SER A 116 -13.71 -1.46 -19.31
N PRO A 117 -13.92 -0.42 -20.15
CA PRO A 117 -13.78 0.98 -19.74
C PRO A 117 -14.74 1.35 -18.60
N LYS A 118 -15.91 0.71 -18.54
CA LYS A 118 -16.86 0.84 -17.43
C LYS A 118 -16.28 0.36 -16.10
N VAL A 119 -15.59 -0.79 -16.08
CA VAL A 119 -14.98 -1.33 -14.86
C VAL A 119 -13.77 -0.50 -14.46
N LEU A 120 -12.98 -0.01 -15.42
CA LEU A 120 -11.85 0.87 -15.12
C LEU A 120 -12.31 2.14 -14.42
N LEU A 121 -13.34 2.81 -14.95
CA LEU A 121 -13.83 4.05 -14.35
C LEU A 121 -14.55 3.80 -13.02
N LEU A 122 -15.41 2.78 -12.96
CA LEU A 122 -16.20 2.45 -11.78
C LEU A 122 -15.34 1.91 -10.63
N ALA A 123 -14.17 1.33 -10.91
CA ALA A 123 -13.23 0.94 -9.86
C ALA A 123 -12.35 2.14 -9.45
N ALA A 124 -11.74 2.84 -10.42
CA ALA A 124 -10.77 3.89 -10.12
C ALA A 124 -11.40 5.07 -9.36
N LEU A 125 -12.59 5.53 -9.75
CA LEU A 125 -13.21 6.71 -9.16
C LEU A 125 -13.58 6.55 -7.67
N PRO A 126 -14.38 5.55 -7.25
CA PRO A 126 -14.73 5.41 -5.84
C PRO A 126 -13.54 5.02 -4.97
N ILE A 127 -12.58 4.25 -5.49
CA ILE A 127 -11.34 3.93 -4.76
C ILE A 127 -10.54 5.22 -4.52
N THR A 128 -10.35 6.03 -5.56
CA THR A 128 -9.62 7.30 -5.45
C THR A 128 -10.35 8.27 -4.52
N ALA A 129 -11.67 8.40 -4.66
CA ALA A 129 -12.49 9.26 -3.80
C ALA A 129 -12.46 8.79 -2.34
N GLY A 130 -12.51 7.48 -2.10
CA GLY A 130 -12.41 6.89 -0.76
C GLY A 130 -11.06 7.19 -0.12
N PHE A 131 -9.97 7.00 -0.85
CA PHE A 131 -8.63 7.38 -0.37
C PHE A 131 -8.50 8.88 -0.14
N TRP A 132 -9.06 9.71 -1.03
CA TRP A 132 -9.05 11.15 -0.86
C TRP A 132 -9.80 11.57 0.40
N LEU A 133 -10.98 11.00 0.66
CA LEU A 133 -11.73 11.24 1.90
C LEU A 133 -10.94 10.79 3.13
N ILE A 134 -10.32 9.62 3.09
CA ILE A 134 -9.50 9.13 4.20
C ILE A 134 -8.33 10.08 4.43
N LEU A 135 -7.54 10.41 3.42
CA LEU A 135 -6.33 11.21 3.62
C LEU A 135 -6.64 12.69 3.92
N ASN A 136 -7.64 13.28 3.25
CA ASN A 136 -8.01 14.69 3.41
C ASN A 136 -8.90 14.94 4.64
N GLN A 137 -9.99 14.17 4.81
CA GLN A 137 -10.96 14.38 5.90
C GLN A 137 -10.59 13.62 7.17
N LEU A 138 -10.11 12.37 7.06
CA LEU A 138 -9.87 11.53 8.23
C LEU A 138 -8.47 11.76 8.83
N LEU A 139 -7.43 11.86 7.99
CA LEU A 139 -6.07 12.10 8.44
C LEU A 139 -5.70 13.58 8.53
N GLY A 140 -6.46 14.49 7.90
CA GLY A 140 -6.15 15.92 7.86
C GLY A 140 -4.82 16.23 7.16
N ILE A 141 -4.30 15.29 6.38
CA ILE A 141 -3.07 15.46 5.61
C ILE A 141 -3.47 16.21 4.34
N TYR A 142 -2.95 17.43 4.18
CA TYR A 142 -3.14 18.18 2.95
C TYR A 142 -2.49 17.43 1.79
N LEU A 143 -3.32 16.80 0.96
CA LEU A 143 -2.85 16.23 -0.29
C LEU A 143 -2.70 17.36 -1.29
N ALA A 144 -1.57 17.38 -1.99
CA ALA A 144 -1.36 18.28 -3.11
C ALA A 144 -2.59 18.21 -4.04
N PRO A 145 -3.35 19.32 -4.19
CA PRO A 145 -4.50 19.38 -5.10
C PRO A 145 -4.08 19.17 -6.57
N GLY A 146 -2.78 19.24 -6.83
CA GLY A 146 -2.17 19.36 -8.15
C GLY A 146 -1.81 20.82 -8.37
N ALA A 147 -0.60 21.06 -8.87
CA ALA A 147 -0.11 22.40 -9.19
C ALA A 147 -0.88 23.08 -10.34
N LEU A 148 -1.90 22.41 -10.89
CA LEU A 148 -2.83 22.92 -11.91
C LEU A 148 -4.00 23.73 -11.31
N PHE A 149 -4.16 23.76 -9.98
CA PHE A 149 -5.18 24.57 -9.28
C PHE A 149 -4.56 25.72 -8.47
N LEU A 150 -3.38 26.20 -8.87
CA LEU A 150 -2.72 27.38 -8.28
C LEU A 150 -3.21 28.66 -8.94
#